data_AF-A0A321LZT4-F1
#
_entry.id   AF-A0A321LZT4-F1
#
_cell.length_a   1.000
_cell.length_b   1.000
_cell.length_c   1.000
_cell.angle_alpha   90.00
_cell.angle_beta   90.00
_cell.angle_gamma   90.00
#
_symmetry.space_group_name_H-M   'P 1'
#
loop_
_entity.id
_entity.type
_entity.pdbx_description
1 polymer ?
#
loop_
_entity_poly.entity_id
_entity_poly.type
_entity_poly.pdbx_seq_one_letter_code
_entity_poly.pdbx_strand_id
1 'polypeptide(L)'
;MKASQREIRKQQERFATYLDQVTQVAGHADRVEPMQDYTKGVLLPIERKSVEPMAARLAPDNVRQMHQSLHHIVAQAAWSDTALLSQVRSLV
;
A
#
# COMPACT_ATOMS: atom_id res chain seq x y z
N MET A 1 22.15 3.33 -19.73
CA MET A 1 21.87 2.90 -18.33
C MET A 1 21.52 4.05 -17.36
N LYS A 2 22.30 5.15 -17.26
CA LYS A 2 22.03 6.22 -16.27
C LYS A 2 20.66 6.92 -16.38
N ALA A 3 20.16 7.14 -17.60
CA ALA A 3 18.85 7.76 -17.83
C ALA A 3 17.69 6.91 -17.28
N SER A 4 17.71 5.59 -17.52
CA SER A 4 16.70 4.65 -17.04
C SER A 4 16.69 4.53 -15.50
N GLN A 5 17.86 4.57 -14.85
CA GLN A 5 17.94 4.60 -13.39
C GLN A 5 17.35 5.90 -12.80
N ARG A 6 17.56 7.04 -13.46
CA ARG A 6 16.98 8.33 -13.04
C ARG A 6 15.46 8.31 -13.18
N GLU A 7 14.93 7.72 -14.25
CA GLU A 7 13.49 7.58 -14.45
C GLU A 7 12.87 6.66 -13.40
N ILE A 8 13.47 5.50 -13.12
CA ILE A 8 13.01 4.59 -12.06
C ILE A 8 12.98 5.30 -10.71
N ARG A 9 14.03 6.05 -10.37
CA ARG A 9 14.07 6.84 -9.13
C ARG A 9 12.94 7.87 -9.07
N LYS A 10 12.69 8.60 -10.15
CA LYS A 10 11.59 9.58 -10.22
C LYS A 10 10.23 8.91 -10.03
N GLN A 11 10.05 7.69 -10.57
CA GLN A 11 8.82 6.91 -10.37
C GLN A 11 8.68 6.41 -8.93
N GLN A 12 9.78 5.96 -8.30
CA GLN A 12 9.80 5.58 -6.89
C GLN A 12 9.44 6.75 -5.98
N GLU A 13 10.02 7.94 -6.22
CA GLU A 13 9.71 9.17 -5.48
C GLU A 13 8.23 9.55 -5.65
N ARG A 14 7.71 9.53 -6.88
CA ARG A 14 6.29 9.82 -7.15
C ARG A 14 5.36 8.83 -6.45
N PHE A 15 5.70 7.54 -6.46
CA PHE A 15 4.91 6.52 -5.79
C PHE A 15 4.96 6.65 -4.26
N ALA A 16 6.13 6.96 -3.70
CA ALA A 16 6.26 7.25 -2.26
C ALA A 16 5.39 8.46 -1.86
N THR A 17 5.46 9.57 -2.60
CA THR A 17 4.59 10.74 -2.36
C THR A 17 3.11 10.38 -2.44
N TYR A 18 2.70 9.58 -3.44
CA TYR A 18 1.32 9.11 -3.54
C TYR A 18 0.89 8.29 -2.31
N LEU A 19 1.73 7.36 -1.85
CA LEU A 19 1.47 6.55 -0.66
C LEU A 19 1.35 7.42 0.61
N ASP A 20 2.20 8.42 0.76
CA ASP A 20 2.16 9.35 1.89
C ASP A 20 0.87 10.18 1.86
N GLN A 21 0.47 10.68 0.68
CA GLN A 21 -0.75 11.49 0.53
C GLN A 21 -2.02 10.68 0.73
N VAL A 22 -2.12 9.49 0.14
CA VAL A 22 -3.33 8.66 0.23
C VAL A 22 -3.59 8.16 1.66
N THR A 23 -2.53 8.02 2.47
CA THR A 23 -2.65 7.56 3.86
C THR A 23 -2.89 8.66 4.89
N GLN A 24 -2.95 9.94 4.48
CA GLN A 24 -3.34 11.04 5.38
C GLN A 24 -4.74 10.86 5.98
N VAL A 25 -5.62 10.13 5.28
CA VAL A 25 -6.99 9.83 5.71
C VAL A 25 -7.13 8.50 6.45
N ALA A 26 -6.01 7.90 6.90
CA ALA A 26 -6.02 6.63 7.63
C ALA A 26 -6.78 6.70 8.98
N GLY A 27 -6.92 7.90 9.54
CA GLY A 27 -7.66 8.17 10.79
C GLY A 27 -6.94 7.69 12.06
N HIS A 28 -5.83 6.96 11.95
CA HIS A 28 -4.96 6.58 13.05
C HIS A 28 -3.54 6.29 12.53
N ALA A 29 -2.50 6.65 13.30
CA ALA A 29 -1.10 6.49 12.90
C ALA A 29 -0.75 5.02 12.57
N ASP A 30 -1.18 4.07 13.41
CA ASP A 30 -0.93 2.63 13.24
C ASP A 30 -1.54 2.02 11.96
N ARG A 31 -2.40 2.75 11.24
CA ARG A 31 -3.02 2.29 9.99
C ARG A 31 -2.23 2.72 8.75
N VAL A 32 -1.29 3.66 8.89
CA VAL A 32 -0.53 4.23 7.77
C VAL A 32 0.27 3.13 7.06
N GLU A 33 1.17 2.46 7.78
CA GLU A 33 2.02 1.41 7.20
C GLU A 33 1.21 0.25 6.58
N PRO A 34 0.20 -0.34 7.27
CA PRO A 34 -0.65 -1.38 6.67
C PRO A 34 -1.40 -0.93 5.41
N MET A 35 -1.88 0.33 5.34
CA MET A 35 -2.51 0.86 4.13
C MET A 35 -1.51 1.00 2.99
N GLN A 36 -0.29 1.47 3.27
CA GLN A 36 0.77 1.54 2.27
C GLN A 36 1.14 0.14 1.76
N ASP A 37 1.27 -0.83 2.66
CA ASP A 37 1.62 -2.21 2.30
C ASP A 37 0.52 -2.92 1.52
N TYR A 38 -0.75 -2.70 1.87
CA TYR A 38 -1.86 -3.19 1.06
C TYR A 38 -1.83 -2.59 -0.35
N THR A 39 -1.60 -1.28 -0.46
CA THR A 39 -1.48 -0.59 -1.76
C THR A 39 -0.33 -1.14 -2.60
N LYS A 40 0.86 -1.33 -1.98
CA LYS A 40 2.01 -1.97 -2.64
C LYS A 40 1.65 -3.39 -3.09
N GLY A 41 1.00 -4.18 -2.23
CA GLY A 41 0.69 -5.57 -2.48
C GLY A 41 -0.20 -5.79 -3.71
N VAL A 42 -1.20 -4.92 -3.93
CA VAL A 42 -2.07 -4.98 -5.11
C VAL A 42 -1.29 -4.75 -6.40
N LEU A 43 -0.18 -4.02 -6.36
CA LEU A 43 0.67 -3.73 -7.52
C LEU A 43 1.74 -4.81 -7.78
N LEU A 44 1.92 -5.79 -6.89
CA LEU A 44 2.94 -6.83 -7.05
C LEU A 44 2.65 -7.74 -8.25
N PRO A 45 3.66 -8.30 -8.93
CA PRO A 45 3.49 -9.23 -10.04
C PRO A 45 3.08 -10.63 -9.54
N ILE A 46 1.87 -10.74 -8.99
CA ILE A 46 1.27 -11.97 -8.45
C ILE A 46 -0.04 -12.27 -9.18
N GLU A 47 -0.33 -13.55 -9.40
CA GLU A 47 -1.53 -14.00 -10.13
C GLU A 47 -2.82 -13.67 -9.39
N ARG A 48 -2.87 -13.91 -8.07
CA ARG A 48 -4.02 -13.61 -7.22
C ARG A 48 -3.76 -12.40 -6.34
N LYS A 49 -4.56 -11.34 -6.53
CA LYS A 49 -4.53 -10.10 -5.73
C LYS A 49 -5.33 -10.23 -4.44
N SER A 50 -4.89 -11.14 -3.56
CA SER A 50 -5.48 -11.38 -2.24
C SER A 50 -4.44 -11.28 -1.14
N VAL A 51 -4.90 -11.13 0.11
CA VAL A 51 -4.05 -10.86 1.28
C VAL A 51 -2.92 -11.87 1.47
N GLU A 52 -3.20 -13.17 1.34
CA GLU A 52 -2.19 -14.22 1.55
C GLU A 52 -1.01 -14.18 0.55
N PRO A 53 -1.23 -14.19 -0.78
CA PRO A 53 -0.16 -13.98 -1.76
C PRO A 53 0.60 -12.65 -1.59
N MET A 54 -0.09 -11.57 -1.23
CA MET A 54 0.54 -10.28 -0.98
C MET A 54 1.48 -10.35 0.24
N ALA A 55 1.01 -10.95 1.34
CA ALA A 55 1.80 -11.11 2.56
C ALA A 55 3.05 -11.97 2.32
N ALA A 56 2.88 -13.09 1.61
CA ALA A 56 3.99 -13.97 1.24
C ALA A 56 5.06 -13.25 0.41
N ARG A 57 4.66 -12.28 -0.42
CA ARG A 57 5.56 -11.54 -1.30
C ARG A 57 6.19 -10.30 -0.66
N LEU A 58 5.49 -9.65 0.26
CA LEU A 58 5.96 -8.45 0.98
C LEU A 58 6.89 -8.81 2.15
N ALA A 59 6.58 -9.87 2.88
CA ALA A 59 7.32 -10.28 4.07
C ALA A 59 7.47 -11.81 4.10
N PRO A 60 8.30 -12.40 3.22
CA PRO A 60 8.46 -13.86 3.13
C PRO A 60 8.92 -14.50 4.45
N ASP A 61 9.71 -13.76 5.25
CA ASP A 61 10.20 -14.23 6.56
C ASP A 61 9.19 -13.98 7.69
N ASN A 62 8.07 -13.29 7.42
CA ASN A 62 7.08 -12.91 8.42
C ASN A 62 5.63 -12.89 7.88
N VAL A 63 5.30 -13.90 7.06
CA VAL A 63 4.04 -13.97 6.30
C VAL A 63 2.82 -13.86 7.21
N ARG A 64 2.85 -14.53 8.37
CA ARG A 64 1.70 -14.55 9.29
C ARG A 64 1.39 -13.16 9.84
N GLN A 65 2.40 -12.42 10.31
CA GLN A 65 2.19 -11.07 10.84
C GLN A 65 1.73 -10.12 9.73
N MET A 66 2.37 -10.17 8.56
CA MET A 66 1.97 -9.36 7.42
C MET A 66 0.53 -9.69 6.96
N HIS A 67 0.15 -10.96 6.89
CA HIS A 67 -1.21 -11.36 6.59
C HIS A 67 -2.21 -10.77 7.58
N GLN A 68 -1.95 -10.86 8.89
CA GLN A 68 -2.86 -10.30 9.89
C GLN A 68 -2.95 -8.76 9.79
N SER A 69 -1.84 -8.08 9.56
CA SER A 69 -1.80 -6.63 9.33
C SER A 69 -2.67 -6.23 8.12
N LEU A 70 -2.44 -6.88 6.98
CA LEU A 70 -3.17 -6.63 5.73
C LEU A 70 -4.65 -7.02 5.82
N HIS A 71 -4.98 -8.13 6.49
CA HIS A 71 -6.37 -8.54 6.70
C HIS A 71 -7.09 -7.55 7.62
N HIS A 72 -6.44 -7.14 8.72
CA HIS A 72 -7.02 -6.18 9.64
C HIS A 72 -7.31 -4.85 8.94
N ILE A 73 -6.34 -4.32 8.17
CA ILE A 73 -6.55 -3.04 7.50
C ILE A 73 -7.70 -3.10 6.48
N VAL A 74 -7.82 -4.16 5.67
CA VAL A 74 -8.86 -4.21 4.63
C VAL A 74 -10.24 -4.61 5.16
N ALA A 75 -10.31 -5.45 6.21
CA ALA A 75 -11.56 -6.08 6.63
C ALA A 75 -12.13 -5.56 7.96
N GLN A 76 -11.32 -4.94 8.82
CA GLN A 76 -11.71 -4.65 10.21
C GLN A 76 -11.42 -3.22 10.67
N ALA A 77 -10.36 -2.58 10.16
CA ALA A 77 -9.96 -1.26 10.64
C ALA A 77 -10.99 -0.18 10.30
N ALA A 78 -11.28 0.68 11.27
CA ALA A 78 -12.29 1.74 11.14
C ALA A 78 -11.76 3.00 10.42
N TRP A 79 -11.31 2.86 9.17
CA TRP A 79 -11.06 3.98 8.25
C TRP A 79 -12.28 4.27 7.39
N SER A 80 -12.34 5.47 6.81
CA SER A 80 -13.45 5.92 5.97
C SER A 80 -13.14 5.66 4.50
N ASP A 81 -13.96 4.83 3.85
CA ASP A 81 -13.89 4.54 2.41
C ASP A 81 -14.19 5.77 1.56
N THR A 82 -15.18 6.56 1.96
CA THR A 82 -15.54 7.82 1.33
C THR A 82 -14.39 8.84 1.40
N ALA A 83 -13.69 8.95 2.54
CA ALA A 83 -12.51 9.80 2.66
C ALA A 83 -11.35 9.29 1.80
N LEU A 84 -11.08 7.98 1.82
CA LEU A 84 -10.04 7.36 0.99
C LEU A 84 -10.30 7.60 -0.51
N LEU A 85 -11.51 7.33 -0.99
CA LEU A 85 -11.87 7.53 -2.39
C LEU A 85 -11.83 9.00 -2.81
N SER A 86 -12.21 9.92 -1.93
CA SER A 86 -12.10 11.36 -2.19
C SER A 86 -10.63 11.79 -2.28
N GLN A 87 -9.77 11.28 -1.40
CA GLN A 87 -8.34 11.53 -1.44
C GLN A 87 -7.70 10.96 -2.71
N VAL A 88 -8.02 9.73 -3.11
CA VAL A 88 -7.49 9.14 -4.35
C VAL A 88 -7.87 9.99 -5.57
N ARG A 89 -9.13 10.46 -5.64
CA ARG A 89 -9.61 11.31 -6.75
C ARG A 89 -8.93 12.68 -6.84
N SER A 90 -8.38 13.20 -5.75
CA SER A 90 -7.65 14.48 -5.79
C SER A 90 -6.19 14.33 -6.25
N LEU A 91 -5.68 13.09 -6.31
CA LEU A 91 -4.29 12.78 -6.65
C LEU A 91 -4.08 12.29 -8.09
N VAL A 92 -5.16 12.06 -8.86
CA VAL A 92 -5.14 11.56 -10.25
C VAL A 92 -5.76 12.57 -11.20
#